data_AF-A0A2J9V1R1-F1
#
_entry.id   AF-A0A2J9V1R1-F1
#
_cell.length_a   1.000
_cell.length_b   1.000
_cell.length_c   1.000
_cell.angle_alpha   90.00
_cell.angle_beta   90.00
_cell.angle_gamma   90.00
#
_symmetry.space_group_name_H-M   'P 1'
#
loop_
_entity.id
_entity.type
_entity.pdbx_description
1 polymer ?
#
loop_
_entity_poly.entity_id
_entity_poly.type
_entity_poly.pdbx_seq_one_letter_code
_entity_poly.pdbx_strand_id
1 'polypeptide(L)' 'MPAATTGQTCVCVGTLDNIIQGSMSVLFNNRPAVRMGDLTAHGGIILMGMPNVLIGD' A
#
# COMPACT_ATOMS: atom_id res chain seq x y z
N MET A 1 -3.92 -9.73 -10.14
CA MET A 1 -3.35 -9.60 -8.77
C MET A 1 -4.38 -8.92 -7.89
N PRO A 2 -4.55 -9.33 -6.62
CA PRO A 2 -5.43 -8.63 -5.67
C PRO A 2 -4.92 -7.22 -5.34
N ALA A 3 -5.82 -6.34 -4.88
CA ALA A 3 -5.45 -5.00 -4.43
C ALA A 3 -4.69 -5.04 -3.10
N ALA A 4 -3.67 -4.20 -2.96
CA ALA A 4 -2.91 -4.09 -1.73
C ALA A 4 -3.65 -3.26 -0.66
N THR A 5 -3.50 -3.64 0.61
CA THR A 5 -4.13 -2.98 1.77
C THR A 5 -3.11 -2.76 2.88
N THR A 6 -3.35 -1.78 3.74
CA THR A 6 -2.50 -1.54 4.92
C THR A 6 -2.39 -2.78 5.81
N GLY A 7 -1.21 -2.99 6.37
CA GLY A 7 -0.88 -4.16 7.20
C GLY A 7 -0.48 -5.40 6.40
N GLN A 8 -0.46 -5.35 5.07
CA GLN A 8 0.18 -6.38 4.27
C GLN A 8 1.69 -6.26 4.29
N THR A 9 2.36 -7.39 4.10
CA THR A 9 3.81 -7.48 4.07
C THR A 9 4.34 -7.21 2.66
N CYS A 10 5.48 -6.54 2.60
CA CYS A 10 6.28 -6.34 1.40
C CYS A 10 7.73 -6.77 1.70
N VAL A 11 8.49 -7.08 0.65
CA VAL A 11 9.90 -7.44 0.81
C VAL A 11 10.71 -6.15 0.87
N CYS A 12 11.49 -6.00 1.93
CA CYS A 12 12.50 -4.96 2.06
C CYS A 12 13.89 -5.60 1.94
N VAL A 13 14.95 -4.81 2.07
CA VAL A 13 16.32 -5.33 2.06
C VAL A 13 16.54 -6.18 3.31
N GLY A 14 16.56 -7.50 3.12
CA GLY A 14 16.88 -8.49 4.17
C GLY A 14 15.69 -9.04 4.96
N THR A 15 14.68 -8.22 5.28
CA THR A 15 13.50 -8.65 6.08
C THR A 15 12.18 -8.27 5.42
N LEU A 16 11.08 -8.80 5.97
CA LEU A 16 9.74 -8.34 5.62
C LEU A 16 9.48 -6.97 6.24
N ASP A 17 8.78 -6.13 5.50
CA ASP A 17 8.30 -4.81 5.91
C ASP A 17 6.78 -4.76 5.78
N ASN A 18 6.13 -3.82 6.45
CA ASN A 18 4.68 -3.68 6.48
C ASN A 18 4.26 -2.35 5.87
N ILE A 19 3.15 -2.36 5.15
CA ILE A 19 2.55 -1.12 4.62
C ILE A 19 1.78 -0.43 5.75
N ILE A 20 2.17 0.80 6.10
CA ILE A 20 1.62 1.52 7.26
C ILE A 20 0.69 2.67 6.87
N GLN A 21 0.68 3.07 5.60
CA GLN A 21 -0.17 4.14 5.09
C GLN A 21 -1.04 3.64 3.93
N GLY A 22 -2.23 4.21 3.81
CA GLY A 22 -3.20 3.93 2.76
C GLY A 22 -4.16 5.11 2.55
N SER A 23 -5.17 4.90 1.72
CA SER A 23 -6.25 5.85 1.47
C SER A 23 -7.14 6.04 2.71
N MET A 24 -7.55 7.29 2.94
CA MET A 24 -8.51 7.64 3.99
C MET A 24 -9.97 7.43 3.58
N SER A 25 -10.25 7.42 2.27
CA SER A 25 -11.61 7.35 1.72
C SER A 25 -11.94 6.00 1.08
N VAL A 26 -10.94 5.29 0.55
CA VAL A 26 -11.13 4.01 -0.14
C VAL A 26 -10.67 2.86 0.73
N LEU A 27 -11.61 1.96 1.01
CA LEU A 27 -11.40 0.76 1.82
C LEU A 27 -11.65 -0.49 0.97
N PHE A 28 -10.75 -1.47 1.05
CA PHE A 28 -10.99 -2.83 0.56
C PHE A 28 -11.13 -3.76 1.77
N ASN A 29 -12.29 -4.38 1.93
CA ASN A 29 -12.61 -5.22 3.10
C ASN A 29 -12.29 -4.53 4.44
N ASN A 30 -12.77 -3.29 4.59
CA ASN A 30 -12.55 -2.44 5.78
C ASN A 30 -11.08 -2.13 6.10
N ARG A 31 -10.18 -2.30 5.12
CA ARG A 31 -8.77 -1.89 5.25
C ARG A 31 -8.46 -0.79 4.24
N PRO A 32 -7.74 0.27 4.66
CA PRO A 32 -7.25 1.30 3.75
C PRO A 32 -6.56 0.72 2.52
N ALA A 33 -6.99 1.17 1.34
CA ALA A 33 -6.40 0.78 0.08
C ALA A 33 -5.03 1.43 -0.11
N VAL A 34 -4.06 0.69 -0.61
CA VAL A 34 -2.68 1.18 -0.81
C VAL A 34 -2.53 1.80 -2.19
N ARG A 35 -1.84 2.94 -2.25
CA ARG A 35 -1.61 3.77 -3.43
C ARG A 35 -0.13 4.06 -3.62
N MET A 36 0.22 4.59 -4.78
CA MET A 36 1.56 5.09 -5.04
C MET A 36 1.88 6.24 -4.07
N GLY A 37 3.08 6.21 -3.48
CA GLY A 37 3.53 7.19 -2.49
C GLY A 37 3.17 6.86 -1.04
N ASP A 38 2.37 5.81 -0.78
CA ASP A 38 2.10 5.38 0.61
C ASP A 38 3.35 4.78 1.26
N LEU A 39 3.49 4.99 2.57
CA LEU A 39 4.66 4.62 3.38
C LEU A 39 4.65 3.15 3.82
N THR A 40 5.84 2.58 3.93
CA THR A 40 6.12 1.33 4.64
C THR A 40 6.79 1.59 5.99
N ALA A 41 6.79 0.61 6.90
CA ALA A 41 7.30 0.77 8.26
C ALA A 41 8.82 1.03 8.29
N HIS A 42 9.58 0.50 7.34
CA HIS A 42 11.02 0.78 7.22
C HIS A 42 11.34 2.11 6.51
N GLY A 43 10.32 2.93 6.21
CA GLY A 43 10.50 4.24 5.57
C GLY A 43 10.59 4.19 4.04
N GLY A 44 10.23 3.07 3.42
CA GLY A 44 10.06 2.96 1.98
C GLY A 44 8.75 3.58 1.52
N ILE A 45 8.61 3.72 0.20
CA ILE A 45 7.38 4.18 -0.45
C ILE A 45 6.93 3.21 -1.53
N ILE A 46 5.63 3.10 -1.75
CA ILE A 46 5.07 2.33 -2.87
C ILE A 46 5.33 3.08 -4.18
N LEU A 47 6.18 2.50 -5.04
CA LEU A 47 6.61 3.15 -6.28
C LEU A 47 5.70 2.87 -7.48
N MET A 48 4.98 1.75 -7.47
CA MET A 48 4.16 1.32 -8.61
C MET A 48 2.85 0.68 -8.16
N GLY A 49 1.80 0.93 -8.94
CA GLY A 49 0.49 0.29 -8.82
C GLY A 49 0.01 -0.20 -10.19
N MET A 50 -1.29 -0.44 -10.31
CA MET A 50 -1.90 -0.82 -11.59
C MET A 50 -2.10 0.45 -12.46
N PRO A 51 -1.52 0.54 -13.68
CA PRO A 51 -1.41 1.82 -14.41
C PRO A 51 -2.74 2.50 -14.77
N ASN A 52 -3.80 1.72 -14.91
CA ASN A 52 -5.13 2.19 -15.30
C ASN A 52 -6.11 2.28 -14.12
N VAL A 53 -5.65 2.09 -12.88
CA VAL A 53 -6.50 2.15 -11.69
C VAL A 53 -5.98 3.24 -10.76
N LEU A 54 -6.81 4.26 -10.57
CA LEU A 54 -6.61 5.36 -9.63
C LEU A 54 -7.73 5.29 -8.59
N ILE A 55 -7.37 5.41 -7.30
CA ILE A 55 -8.32 5.27 -6.19
C ILE A 55 -8.05 6.31 -5.10
N GLY A 56 -9.12 6.85 -4.53
CA GLY A 56 -9.08 7.95 -3.56
C GLY A 56 -8.82 9.30 -4.24
N ASP A 57 -8.58 10.30 -3.41
CA ASP A 57 -8.12 11.64 -3.82
C ASP A 57 -6.60 11.70 -3.92
#